data_AF-A0A1E7KU05-F1
#
_entry.id   AF-A0A1E7KU05-F1
#
_cell.length_a   1.000
_cell.length_b   1.000
_cell.length_c   1.000
_cell.angle_alpha   90.00
_cell.angle_beta   90.00
_cell.angle_gamma   90.00
#
_symmetry.space_group_name_H-M   'P 1'
#
loop_
_entity.id
_entity.type
_entity.pdbx_description
1 polymer ?
#
loop_
_entity_poly.entity_id
_entity_poly.type
_entity_poly.pdbx_seq_one_letter_code
_entity_poly.pdbx_strand_id
1 'polypeptide(L)'
;SAGTAAPRGGPALNLRSPAHRVERELLKLALQRPELVAPAFDAYETDEFTAPPYAAVREAVAAAGGVTGADDGFLSRVRGAAPDDTVRALVHELVVEPLRSARGREPDEMYAGMQLVAVRLAAVNARIAELESSARRAEAMRDDERSAAVRQEIWTLTQYGRSLQERGAAAL
;
A
#
# COMPACT_ATOMS: atom_id res chain seq x y z
N SER A 1 -19.94 21.58 -24.78
CA SER A 1 -19.60 20.14 -24.72
C SER A 1 -19.10 19.81 -23.33
N ALA A 2 -19.95 19.21 -22.50
CA ALA A 2 -19.58 18.77 -21.15
C ALA A 2 -19.11 17.31 -21.24
N GLY A 3 -17.83 17.07 -20.98
CA GLY A 3 -17.28 15.72 -20.88
C GLY A 3 -17.76 15.05 -19.61
N THR A 4 -18.50 13.95 -19.76
CA THR A 4 -18.89 13.08 -18.64
C THR A 4 -17.63 12.40 -18.11
N ALA A 5 -17.09 12.88 -16.99
CA ALA A 5 -16.05 12.18 -16.27
C ALA A 5 -16.63 10.87 -15.73
N ALA A 6 -16.10 9.73 -16.19
CA ALA A 6 -16.44 8.43 -15.63
C ALA A 6 -16.10 8.40 -14.14
N PRO A 7 -16.94 7.80 -13.27
CA PRO A 7 -16.61 7.69 -11.86
C PRO A 7 -15.34 6.83 -11.72
N ARG A 8 -14.26 7.43 -11.22
CA ARG A 8 -13.03 6.72 -10.80
C ARG A 8 -13.25 5.98 -9.48
N GLY A 9 -14.38 5.29 -9.35
CA GLY A 9 -14.72 4.50 -8.19
C GLY A 9 -14.26 3.07 -8.43
N GLY A 10 -13.01 2.77 -8.08
CA GLY A 10 -12.67 1.37 -7.82
C GLY A 10 -13.53 0.82 -6.68
N PRO A 11 -13.51 -0.50 -6.42
CA PRO A 11 -14.38 -1.12 -5.42
C PRO A 11 -14.27 -0.41 -4.07
N ALA A 12 -15.43 -0.17 -3.44
CA ALA A 12 -15.53 0.55 -2.17
C ALA A 12 -14.67 -0.11 -1.07
N LEU A 13 -14.18 0.69 -0.13
CA LEU A 13 -13.40 0.23 1.03
C LEU A 13 -14.15 -0.89 1.78
N ASN A 14 -13.65 -2.12 1.67
CA ASN A 14 -14.14 -3.24 2.45
C ASN A 14 -13.28 -3.42 3.71
N LEU A 15 -13.71 -2.85 4.84
CA LEU A 15 -12.97 -2.96 6.12
C LEU A 15 -12.95 -4.37 6.72
N ARG A 16 -13.69 -5.34 6.14
CA ARG A 16 -13.56 -6.77 6.49
C ARG A 16 -12.37 -7.43 5.80
N SER A 17 -11.83 -6.84 4.73
CA SER A 17 -10.64 -7.32 4.03
C SER A 17 -9.40 -7.21 4.94
N PRO A 18 -8.67 -8.32 5.18
CA PRO A 18 -7.40 -8.26 5.89
C PRO A 18 -6.39 -7.28 5.26
N ALA A 19 -6.29 -7.23 3.93
CA ALA A 19 -5.40 -6.34 3.20
C ALA A 19 -5.71 -4.86 3.48
N HIS A 20 -6.97 -4.44 3.29
CA HIS A 20 -7.38 -3.07 3.56
C HIS A 20 -7.19 -2.68 5.03
N ARG A 21 -7.29 -3.65 5.95
CA ARG A 21 -7.05 -3.39 7.38
C ARG A 21 -5.59 -3.08 7.66
N VAL A 22 -4.64 -3.78 7.04
CA VAL A 22 -3.20 -3.51 7.23
C VAL A 22 -2.75 -2.26 6.46
N GLU A 23 -3.29 -2.02 5.26
CA GLU A 23 -3.09 -0.79 4.50
C GLU A 23 -3.52 0.43 5.31
N ARG A 24 -4.71 0.36 5.95
CA ARG A 24 -5.19 1.41 6.84
C ARG A 24 -4.22 1.69 7.99
N GLU A 25 -3.79 0.64 8.70
CA GLU A 25 -2.84 0.82 9.82
C GLU A 25 -1.51 1.42 9.34
N LEU A 26 -0.99 0.99 8.19
CA LEU A 26 0.24 1.53 7.65
C LEU A 26 0.11 3.01 7.26
N LEU A 27 -1.01 3.41 6.64
CA LEU A 27 -1.26 4.82 6.34
C LEU A 27 -1.41 5.67 7.60
N LYS A 28 -2.04 5.14 8.66
CA LYS A 28 -2.07 5.82 9.95
C LYS A 28 -0.67 6.01 10.53
N LEU A 29 0.19 4.99 10.46
CA LEU A 29 1.60 5.12 10.87
C LEU A 29 2.32 6.19 10.05
N ALA A 30 2.20 6.17 8.72
CA ALA A 30 2.83 7.15 7.85
C ALA A 30 2.39 8.60 8.13
N LEU A 31 1.14 8.80 8.53
CA LEU A 31 0.59 10.14 8.82
C LEU A 31 0.85 10.59 10.27
N GLN A 32 0.78 9.68 11.24
CA GLN A 32 0.86 10.01 12.66
C GLN A 32 2.29 9.92 13.21
N ARG A 33 3.08 8.96 12.71
CA ARG A 33 4.41 8.59 13.20
C ARG A 33 5.36 8.27 12.02
N PRO A 34 5.55 9.22 11.07
CA PRO A 34 6.32 9.01 9.85
C PRO A 34 7.75 8.49 10.13
N GLU A 35 8.34 8.89 11.26
CA GLU A 35 9.67 8.49 11.69
C GLU A 35 9.80 6.98 11.95
N LEU A 36 8.71 6.27 12.26
CA LEU A 36 8.72 4.82 12.51
C LEU A 36 8.68 3.99 11.23
N VAL A 37 8.33 4.61 10.10
CA VAL A 37 8.20 3.92 8.80
C VAL A 37 9.13 4.48 7.73
N ALA A 38 9.85 5.57 8.01
CA ALA A 38 10.89 6.11 7.14
C ALA A 38 12.18 5.26 7.22
N PRO A 39 12.92 5.10 6.10
CA PRO A 39 12.55 5.49 4.74
C PRO A 39 11.68 4.44 4.03
N ALA A 40 11.43 3.29 4.65
CA ALA A 40 10.86 2.11 4.00
C ALA A 40 9.51 2.38 3.31
N PHE A 41 8.63 3.17 3.92
CA PHE A 41 7.32 3.50 3.35
C PHE A 41 7.40 4.24 2.01
N ASP A 42 8.43 5.07 1.81
CA ASP A 42 8.58 5.84 0.57
C ASP A 42 8.93 4.94 -0.63
N ALA A 43 9.47 3.73 -0.38
CA ALA A 43 9.71 2.71 -1.40
C ALA A 43 8.46 1.87 -1.75
N TYR A 44 7.28 2.18 -1.19
CA TYR A 44 6.03 1.53 -1.55
C TYR A 44 5.39 2.27 -2.72
N GLU A 45 5.08 1.55 -3.78
CA GLU A 45 4.38 2.11 -4.94
C GLU A 45 2.87 2.17 -4.72
N THR A 46 2.17 3.01 -5.49
CA THR A 46 0.73 3.21 -5.35
C THR A 46 -0.07 1.92 -5.57
N ASP A 47 0.37 1.08 -6.50
CA ASP A 47 -0.28 -0.19 -6.86
C ASP A 47 -0.16 -1.27 -5.77
N GLU A 48 0.67 -1.04 -4.76
CA GLU A 48 0.75 -1.90 -3.57
C GLU A 48 -0.38 -1.65 -2.57
N PHE A 49 -1.15 -0.57 -2.75
CA PHE A 49 -2.35 -0.28 -1.98
C PHE A 49 -3.58 -0.73 -2.76
N THR A 50 -4.11 -1.90 -2.40
CA THR A 50 -5.18 -2.57 -3.16
C THR A 50 -6.54 -1.87 -3.04
N ALA A 51 -6.75 -1.06 -2.00
CA ALA A 51 -7.94 -0.20 -1.89
C ALA A 51 -7.72 1.15 -2.60
N PRO A 52 -8.53 1.51 -3.63
CA PRO A 52 -8.33 2.74 -4.40
C PRO A 52 -8.26 4.03 -3.55
N PRO A 53 -9.09 4.21 -2.49
CA PRO A 53 -8.96 5.40 -1.64
C PRO A 53 -7.65 5.45 -0.84
N TYR A 54 -7.08 4.30 -0.45
CA TYR A 54 -5.79 4.23 0.24
C TYR A 54 -4.63 4.48 -0.71
N ALA A 55 -4.73 4.00 -1.95
CA ALA A 55 -3.79 4.33 -3.02
C ALA A 55 -3.72 5.87 -3.23
N ALA A 56 -4.86 6.55 -3.28
CA ALA A 56 -4.90 8.01 -3.41
C ALA A 56 -4.29 8.74 -2.20
N VAL A 57 -4.43 8.22 -0.98
CA VAL A 57 -3.74 8.77 0.20
C VAL A 57 -2.22 8.57 0.08
N ARG A 58 -1.77 7.38 -0.34
CA ARG A 58 -0.34 7.11 -0.57
C ARG A 58 0.25 8.07 -1.62
N GLU A 59 -0.46 8.34 -2.71
CA GLU A 59 -0.04 9.33 -3.71
C GLU A 59 0.09 10.72 -3.10
N ALA A 60 -0.89 11.15 -2.30
CA ALA A 60 -0.84 12.44 -1.61
C ALA A 60 0.35 12.54 -0.64
N VAL A 61 0.72 11.44 0.03
CA VAL A 61 1.92 11.38 0.88
C VAL A 61 3.20 11.56 0.05
N ALA A 62 3.34 10.86 -1.09
CA ALA A 62 4.50 11.08 -1.98
C ALA A 62 4.57 12.51 -2.49
N ALA A 63 3.46 13.06 -2.96
CA ALA A 63 3.40 14.43 -3.47
C ALA A 63 3.73 15.49 -2.40
N ALA A 64 3.55 15.17 -1.12
CA ALA A 64 3.92 16.02 0.02
C ALA A 64 5.40 15.92 0.42
N GLY A 65 6.20 15.10 -0.26
CA GLY A 65 7.63 14.87 0.01
C GLY A 65 7.96 13.53 0.67
N GLY A 66 6.98 12.63 0.80
CA GLY A 66 7.16 11.33 1.47
C GLY A 66 7.30 11.45 2.99
N VAL A 67 7.38 10.30 3.67
CA VAL A 67 7.59 10.25 5.12
C VAL A 67 9.01 10.68 5.50
N THR A 68 9.98 10.50 4.61
CA THR A 68 11.37 10.96 4.81
C THR A 68 11.45 12.49 4.84
N GLY A 69 10.56 13.18 4.12
CA GLY A 69 10.43 14.63 4.11
C GLY A 69 9.47 15.20 5.16
N ALA A 70 9.09 14.40 6.16
CA ALA A 70 8.13 14.83 7.18
C ALA A 70 8.74 15.87 8.15
N ASP A 71 7.99 16.95 8.36
CA ASP A 71 8.26 18.06 9.28
C ASP A 71 6.92 18.57 9.84
N ASP A 72 6.93 19.69 10.59
CA ASP A 72 5.71 20.28 11.17
C ASP A 72 4.64 20.65 10.12
N GLY A 73 5.04 20.88 8.86
CA GLY A 73 4.14 21.22 7.76
C GLY A 73 3.61 20.01 6.99
N PHE A 74 4.11 18.81 7.27
CA PHE A 74 3.86 17.59 6.49
C PHE A 74 2.37 17.31 6.29
N LEU A 75 1.58 17.23 7.37
CA LEU A 75 0.15 16.94 7.27
C LEU A 75 -0.63 18.00 6.47
N SER A 76 -0.19 19.26 6.54
CA SER A 76 -0.79 20.33 5.73
C SER A 76 -0.50 20.11 4.24
N ARG A 77 0.74 19.72 3.89
CA ARG A 77 1.12 19.37 2.52
C ARG A 77 0.36 18.15 2.01
N VAL A 78 0.26 17.07 2.80
CA VAL A 78 -0.50 15.87 2.42
C VAL A 78 -1.96 16.21 2.12
N ARG A 79 -2.61 16.99 2.99
CA ARG A 79 -4.00 17.42 2.76
C ARG A 79 -4.13 18.34 1.54
N GLY A 80 -3.13 19.18 1.27
CA GLY A 80 -3.08 20.04 0.09
C GLY A 80 -2.87 19.27 -1.23
N ALA A 81 -2.18 18.13 -1.17
CA ALA A 81 -1.94 17.25 -2.31
C ALA A 81 -3.12 16.29 -2.61
N ALA A 82 -4.06 16.14 -1.69
CA ALA A 82 -5.22 15.27 -1.88
C ALA A 82 -6.10 15.75 -3.07
N PRO A 83 -6.45 14.86 -4.01
CA PRO A 83 -7.08 15.23 -5.29
C PRO A 83 -8.51 15.78 -5.14
N ASP A 84 -9.21 15.43 -4.07
CA ASP A 84 -10.59 15.84 -3.82
C ASP A 84 -10.92 15.88 -2.31
N ASP A 85 -12.13 16.34 -1.98
CA ASP A 85 -12.60 16.42 -0.58
C ASP A 85 -12.78 15.06 0.08
N THR A 86 -13.03 14.00 -0.71
CA THR A 86 -13.17 12.64 -0.19
C THR A 86 -11.84 12.12 0.34
N VAL A 87 -10.75 12.30 -0.43
CA VAL A 87 -9.40 11.92 0.04
C VAL A 87 -8.95 12.83 1.19
N ARG A 88 -9.27 14.13 1.17
CA ARG A 88 -8.99 15.04 2.31
C ARG A 88 -9.66 14.57 3.59
N ALA A 89 -10.93 14.17 3.51
CA ALA A 89 -11.67 13.65 4.66
C ALA A 89 -11.04 12.34 5.17
N LEU A 90 -10.64 11.44 4.27
CA LEU A 90 -9.97 10.20 4.63
C LEU A 90 -8.61 10.43 5.30
N VAL A 91 -7.79 11.36 4.80
CA VAL A 91 -6.53 11.75 5.46
C VAL A 91 -6.81 12.21 6.89
N HIS A 92 -7.80 13.09 7.09
CA HIS A 92 -8.17 13.54 8.43
C HIS A 92 -8.61 12.38 9.34
N GLU A 93 -9.45 11.49 8.84
CA GLU A 93 -9.90 10.29 9.55
C GLU A 93 -8.71 9.42 9.99
N LEU A 94 -7.76 9.18 9.09
CA LEU A 94 -6.55 8.39 9.37
C LEU A 94 -5.63 9.09 10.37
N VAL A 95 -5.55 10.42 10.38
CA VAL A 95 -4.72 11.17 11.34
C VAL A 95 -5.26 11.04 12.77
N VAL A 96 -6.59 11.06 12.93
CA VAL A 96 -7.22 11.07 14.28
C VAL A 96 -7.59 9.68 14.78
N GLU A 97 -7.71 8.69 13.91
CA GLU A 97 -8.01 7.32 14.31
C GLU A 97 -6.83 6.73 15.10
N PRO A 98 -7.04 6.21 16.32
CA PRO A 98 -5.97 5.56 17.07
C PRO A 98 -5.39 4.36 16.31
N LEU A 99 -4.07 4.16 16.39
CA LEU A 99 -3.42 2.93 15.93
C LEU A 99 -3.95 1.73 16.72
N ARG A 100 -4.04 0.55 16.09
CA ARG A 100 -4.55 -0.66 16.77
C ARG A 100 -3.68 -1.13 17.91
N SER A 101 -2.36 -0.99 17.78
CA SER A 101 -1.42 -1.21 18.87
C SER A 101 -1.62 -0.21 20.02
N ALA A 102 -2.27 0.93 19.76
CA ALA A 102 -2.33 2.07 20.64
C ALA A 102 -3.55 2.13 21.58
N ARG A 103 -4.07 0.99 22.07
CA ARG A 103 -4.88 1.02 23.30
C ARG A 103 -3.96 1.19 24.52
N GLY A 104 -3.49 2.42 24.73
CA GLY A 104 -2.71 2.83 25.90
C GLY A 104 -1.20 2.58 25.83
N ARG A 105 -0.67 2.12 24.68
CA ARG A 105 0.77 1.94 24.44
C ARG A 105 1.21 2.73 23.21
N GLU A 106 2.39 3.34 23.28
CA GLU A 106 2.98 4.03 22.14
C GLU A 106 3.41 3.01 21.06
N PRO A 107 3.16 3.26 19.76
CA PRO A 107 3.67 2.39 18.70
C PRO A 107 5.19 2.40 18.70
N ASP A 108 5.80 1.24 18.46
CA ASP A 108 7.25 1.05 18.36
C ASP A 108 7.66 0.62 16.94
N GLU A 109 8.97 0.64 16.67
CA GLU A 109 9.56 0.24 15.37
C GLU A 109 9.17 -1.19 14.99
N MET A 110 9.07 -2.10 15.96
CA MET A 110 8.65 -3.48 15.72
C MET A 110 7.22 -3.54 15.19
N TYR A 111 6.29 -2.78 15.80
CA TYR A 111 4.92 -2.68 15.31
C TYR A 111 4.85 -2.09 13.89
N ALA A 112 5.61 -1.01 13.64
CA ALA A 112 5.65 -0.37 12.34
C ALA A 112 6.21 -1.31 11.26
N GLY A 113 7.30 -2.01 11.55
CA GLY A 113 7.89 -3.03 10.69
C GLY A 113 6.91 -4.15 10.34
N MET A 114 6.09 -4.61 11.30
CA MET A 114 5.05 -5.60 11.02
C MET A 114 4.00 -5.10 10.04
N GLN A 115 3.57 -3.83 10.13
CA GLN A 115 2.57 -3.28 9.20
C GLN A 115 3.15 -3.09 7.79
N LEU A 116 4.39 -2.60 7.69
CA LEU A 116 5.13 -2.50 6.43
C LEU A 116 5.18 -3.86 5.72
N VAL A 117 5.67 -4.89 6.41
CA VAL A 117 5.77 -6.25 5.86
C VAL A 117 4.41 -6.80 5.47
N ALA A 118 3.38 -6.58 6.28
CA ALA A 118 2.04 -7.09 5.99
C ALA A 118 1.44 -6.50 4.71
N VAL A 119 1.61 -5.19 4.47
CA VAL A 119 1.16 -4.55 3.23
C VAL A 119 1.97 -5.06 2.03
N ARG A 120 3.29 -5.14 2.15
CA ARG A 120 4.16 -5.65 1.08
C ARG A 120 3.81 -7.09 0.70
N LEU A 121 3.55 -7.94 1.70
CA LEU A 121 3.10 -9.32 1.47
C LEU A 121 1.73 -9.37 0.78
N ALA A 122 0.79 -8.50 1.15
CA ALA A 122 -0.51 -8.44 0.50
C ALA A 122 -0.38 -8.07 -0.98
N ALA A 123 0.46 -7.07 -1.30
CA ALA A 123 0.75 -6.66 -2.67
C ALA A 123 1.44 -7.78 -3.48
N VAL A 124 2.46 -8.43 -2.91
CA VAL A 124 3.15 -9.58 -3.52
C VAL A 124 2.17 -10.70 -3.85
N ASN A 125 1.28 -11.05 -2.91
CA ASN A 125 0.29 -12.10 -3.13
C ASN A 125 -0.74 -11.73 -4.21
N ALA A 126 -1.21 -10.47 -4.22
CA ALA A 126 -2.10 -9.98 -5.27
C ALA A 126 -1.43 -10.07 -6.65
N ARG A 127 -0.18 -9.63 -6.74
CA ARG A 127 0.61 -9.68 -7.98
C ARG A 127 0.84 -11.11 -8.47
N ILE A 128 1.16 -12.04 -7.58
CA ILE A 128 1.28 -13.47 -7.93
C ILE A 128 -0.03 -13.99 -8.53
N ALA A 129 -1.18 -13.69 -7.91
CA ALA A 129 -2.49 -14.14 -8.41
C ALA A 129 -2.81 -13.58 -9.81
N GLU A 130 -2.46 -12.32 -10.09
CA GLU A 130 -2.57 -11.72 -11.42
C GLU A 130 -1.68 -12.41 -12.45
N LEU A 131 -0.42 -12.67 -12.08
CA LEU A 131 0.54 -13.34 -12.95
C LEU A 131 0.13 -14.78 -13.23
N GLU A 132 -0.41 -15.51 -12.26
CA GLU A 132 -0.95 -16.86 -12.49
C GLU A 132 -2.09 -16.84 -13.52
N SER A 133 -2.99 -15.85 -13.41
CA SER A 133 -4.06 -15.64 -14.38
C SER A 133 -3.50 -15.33 -15.78
N SER A 134 -2.43 -14.53 -15.85
CA SER A 134 -1.72 -14.22 -17.10
C SER A 134 -1.03 -15.45 -17.71
N ALA A 135 -0.34 -16.25 -16.89
CA ALA A 135 0.34 -17.46 -17.32
C ALA A 135 -0.64 -18.49 -17.91
N ARG A 136 -1.78 -18.73 -17.23
CA ARG A 136 -2.82 -19.64 -17.74
C ARG A 136 -3.39 -19.20 -19.09
N ARG A 137 -3.53 -17.88 -19.33
CA ARG A 137 -3.97 -17.36 -20.63
C ARG A 137 -2.92 -17.58 -21.72
N ALA A 138 -1.64 -17.36 -21.42
CA ALA A 138 -0.55 -17.60 -22.37
C ALA A 138 -0.45 -19.08 -22.76
N GLU A 139 -0.58 -20.00 -21.79
CA GLU A 139 -0.63 -21.46 -22.04
C GLU A 139 -1.79 -21.84 -22.96
N ALA A 140 -3.00 -21.30 -22.70
CA ALA A 140 -4.17 -21.56 -23.53
C ALA A 140 -3.98 -21.07 -24.98
N MET A 141 -3.16 -20.04 -25.18
CA MET A 141 -2.78 -19.51 -26.49
C MET A 141 -1.58 -20.23 -27.12
N ARG A 142 -1.00 -21.23 -26.45
CA ARG A 142 0.24 -21.92 -26.86
C ARG A 142 1.44 -20.97 -27.03
N ASP A 143 1.49 -19.92 -26.22
CA ASP A 143 2.59 -18.97 -26.15
C ASP A 143 3.54 -19.37 -25.01
N ASP A 144 4.38 -20.38 -25.29
CA ASP A 144 5.26 -21.02 -24.31
C ASP A 144 6.34 -20.07 -23.78
N GLU A 145 6.89 -19.21 -24.64
CA GLU A 145 7.91 -18.22 -24.27
C GLU A 145 7.36 -17.22 -23.26
N ARG A 146 6.20 -16.62 -23.55
CA ARG A 146 5.54 -15.70 -22.62
C ARG A 146 5.15 -16.38 -21.32
N SER A 147 4.64 -17.62 -21.39
CA SER A 147 4.26 -18.37 -20.21
C SER A 147 5.46 -18.67 -19.30
N ALA A 148 6.61 -19.04 -19.88
CA ALA A 148 7.85 -19.26 -19.14
C ALA A 148 8.37 -17.99 -18.46
N ALA A 149 8.33 -16.85 -19.15
CA ALA A 149 8.72 -15.56 -18.58
C ALA A 149 7.86 -15.17 -17.36
N VAL A 150 6.54 -15.29 -17.48
CA VAL A 150 5.61 -14.99 -16.37
C VAL A 150 5.81 -15.93 -15.18
N ARG A 151 6.07 -17.22 -15.41
CA ARG A 151 6.40 -18.18 -14.35
C ARG A 151 7.67 -17.82 -13.58
N GLN A 152 8.68 -17.31 -14.26
CA GLN A 152 9.92 -16.87 -13.62
C GLN A 152 9.69 -15.65 -12.69
N GLU A 153 8.82 -14.72 -13.10
CA GLU A 153 8.40 -13.59 -12.26
C GLU A 153 7.66 -14.08 -11.01
N ILE A 154 6.72 -15.03 -11.16
CA ILE A 154 6.02 -15.66 -10.03
C ILE A 154 7.01 -16.30 -9.04
N TRP A 155 7.98 -17.06 -9.55
CA TRP A 155 8.98 -17.71 -8.71
C TRP A 155 9.80 -16.68 -7.91
N THR A 156 10.22 -15.60 -8.57
CA THR A 156 10.98 -14.50 -7.93
C THR A 156 10.17 -13.85 -6.82
N LEU A 157 8.90 -13.50 -7.08
CA LEU A 157 8.00 -12.92 -6.08
C LEU A 157 7.71 -13.87 -4.93
N THR A 158 7.63 -15.18 -5.20
CA THR A 158 7.45 -16.20 -4.16
C THR A 158 8.66 -16.24 -3.22
N GLN A 159 9.89 -16.17 -3.75
CA GLN A 159 11.09 -16.10 -2.91
C GLN A 159 11.15 -14.80 -2.10
N TYR A 160 10.74 -13.69 -2.70
CA TYR A 160 10.66 -12.41 -2.00
C TYR A 160 9.63 -12.44 -0.85
N GLY A 161 8.42 -12.95 -1.11
CA GLY A 161 7.39 -13.15 -0.08
C GLY A 161 7.86 -14.02 1.07
N ARG A 162 8.59 -15.11 0.77
CA ARG A 162 9.21 -15.96 1.79
C ARG A 162 10.25 -15.19 2.63
N SER A 163 11.12 -14.41 1.99
CA SER A 163 12.11 -13.58 2.69
C SER A 163 11.45 -12.57 3.64
N LEU A 164 10.34 -11.95 3.23
CA LEU A 164 9.56 -11.04 4.08
C LEU A 164 9.01 -11.73 5.33
N GLN A 165 8.54 -12.98 5.19
CA GLN A 165 8.04 -13.76 6.32
C GLN A 165 9.16 -14.20 7.28
N GLU A 166 10.33 -14.55 6.74
CA GLU A 166 11.46 -15.06 7.54
C GLU A 166 12.24 -13.95 8.23
N ARG A 167 12.43 -12.80 7.57
CA ARG A 167 13.30 -11.71 8.04
C ARG A 167 12.53 -10.46 8.48
N GLY A 168 11.23 -10.39 8.24
CA GLY A 168 10.41 -9.24 8.59
C GLY A 168 10.89 -7.97 7.89
N ALA A 169 10.94 -6.87 8.64
CA ALA A 169 11.29 -5.55 8.10
C ALA A 169 12.72 -5.49 7.54
N ALA A 170 13.62 -6.39 7.94
CA ALA A 170 14.98 -6.47 7.40
C ALA A 170 15.04 -7.00 5.94
N ALA A 171 13.92 -7.44 5.37
CA ALA A 171 13.79 -7.85 3.97
C ALA A 171 13.12 -6.79 3.06
N LEU A 172 12.74 -5.63 3.62
CA LEU A 172 12.28 -4.48 2.85
C LEU A 172 13.48 -3.74 2.24
#